data_AF-A0A392UW20-F1
#
_entry.id   AF-A0A392UW20-F1
#
_cell.length_a   1.000
_cell.length_b   1.000
_cell.length_c   1.000
_cell.angle_alpha   90.00
_cell.angle_beta   90.00
_cell.angle_gamma   90.00
#
_symmetry.space_group_name_H-M   'P 1'
#
loop_
_entity.id
_entity.type
_entity.pdbx_description
1 polymer ?
#
loop_
_entity_poly.entity_id
_entity_poly.type
_entity_poly.pdbx_seq_one_letter_code
_entity_poly.pdbx_strand_id
1 'polypeptide(L)' 'MLRYDVDELLDQVNDFTTFAEDLRASSWRLTNKELRFMEAVMHFQGELTSDAPFIEAVEDAHS' A
#
# COMPACT_ATOMS: atom_id res chain seq x y z
N MET A 1 -4.55 -5.30 21.85
CA MET A 1 -4.19 -6.40 20.95
C MET A 1 -4.72 -6.02 19.59
N LEU A 2 -3.84 -5.64 18.67
CA LEU A 2 -4.23 -5.39 17.28
C LEU A 2 -4.92 -6.66 16.77
N ARG A 3 -6.09 -6.50 16.15
CA ARG A 3 -6.97 -7.63 15.76
C ARG A 3 -6.47 -8.40 14.53
N TYR A 4 -5.37 -7.98 13.93
CA TYR A 4 -4.79 -8.52 12.71
C TYR A 4 -3.39 -9.03 13.00
N ASP A 5 -3.08 -10.19 12.43
CA ASP A 5 -1.73 -10.73 12.38
C ASP A 5 -0.86 -9.79 11.52
N VAL A 6 0.38 -9.54 11.93
CA VAL A 6 1.25 -8.60 11.20
C VAL A 6 1.57 -9.15 9.82
N ASP A 7 1.72 -10.47 9.69
CA ASP A 7 1.86 -11.16 8.40
C ASP A 7 0.65 -10.89 7.48
N GLU A 8 -0.58 -10.92 8.03
CA GLU A 8 -1.80 -10.63 7.27
C GLU A 8 -1.84 -9.16 6.81
N LEU A 9 -1.32 -8.24 7.63
CA LEU A 9 -1.21 -6.82 7.28
C LEU A 9 -0.18 -6.59 6.18
N LEU A 10 0.97 -7.26 6.25
CA LEU A 10 2.03 -7.19 5.24
C LEU A 10 1.57 -7.78 3.90
N ASP A 11 0.86 -8.91 3.91
CA ASP A 11 0.25 -9.49 2.71
C ASP A 11 -0.76 -8.51 2.07
N GLN A 12 -1.61 -7.86 2.88
CA GLN A 12 -2.54 -6.84 2.37
C GLN A 12 -1.82 -5.63 1.75
N VAL A 13 -0.69 -5.19 2.33
CA VAL A 13 0.12 -4.12 1.76
C VAL A 13 0.73 -4.55 0.42
N ASN A 14 1.15 -5.80 0.29
CA ASN A 14 1.72 -6.33 -0.95
C ASN A 14 0.66 -6.47 -2.06
N ASP A 15 -0.52 -7.00 -1.73
CA ASP A 15 -1.68 -7.07 -2.63
C ASP A 15 -2.08 -5.67 -3.11
N PHE A 16 -2.12 -4.71 -2.19
CA PHE A 16 -2.43 -3.32 -2.51
C PHE A 16 -1.36 -2.67 -3.40
N THR A 17 -0.08 -2.97 -3.16
CA THR A 17 1.03 -2.49 -3.99
C THR A 17 0.91 -3.01 -5.43
N THR A 18 0.63 -4.30 -5.60
CA THR A 18 0.41 -4.92 -6.92
C THR A 18 -0.75 -4.24 -7.65
N PHE A 19 -1.87 -3.99 -6.96
CA PHE A 19 -3.00 -3.26 -7.53
C PHE A 19 -2.63 -1.85 -7.99
N ALA A 20 -1.89 -1.10 -7.17
CA ALA A 20 -1.49 0.28 -7.49
C ALA A 20 -0.59 0.34 -8.74
N GLU A 21 0.32 -0.62 -8.88
CA GLU A 21 1.19 -0.75 -10.05
C GLU A 21 0.40 -1.11 -11.32
N ASP A 22 -0.53 -2.07 -11.24
CA ASP A 22 -1.39 -2.45 -12.36
C ASP A 22 -2.30 -1.29 -12.82
N LEU A 23 -2.84 -0.54 -11.85
CA LEU A 23 -3.65 0.66 -12.13
C LEU A 23 -2.81 1.72 -12.84
N ARG A 24 -1.57 1.94 -12.39
CA ARG A 24 -0.63 2.86 -13.01
C ARG A 24 -0.25 2.43 -14.43
N ALA A 25 0.01 1.15 -14.65
CA ALA A 25 0.30 0.59 -15.97
C ALA A 25 -0.87 0.78 -16.95
N SER A 26 -2.10 0.82 -16.42
CA SER A 26 -3.34 1.05 -17.17
C SER A 26 -3.70 2.53 -17.35
N SER A 27 -2.86 3.47 -16.89
CA SER A 27 -3.12 4.92 -16.89
C SER A 27 -3.56 5.50 -18.23
N TRP A 28 -3.04 4.97 -19.34
CA TRP A 28 -3.37 5.40 -20.70
C TRP A 28 -4.84 5.16 -21.11
N ARG A 29 -5.56 4.30 -20.37
CA ARG A 29 -6.99 4.00 -20.60
C ARG A 29 -7.92 4.77 -19.67
N LEU A 30 -7.37 5.47 -18.68
CA LEU A 30 -8.15 6.12 -17.63
C LEU A 30 -8.69 7.46 -18.11
N THR A 31 -9.91 7.75 -17.70
CA THR A 31 -10.48 9.10 -17.80
C THR A 31 -9.81 10.05 -16.81
N ASN A 32 -9.98 11.36 -16.99
CA ASN A 32 -9.45 12.36 -16.06
C ASN A 32 -9.93 12.17 -14.60
N LYS A 33 -11.14 11.64 -14.40
CA LYS A 33 -11.65 11.36 -13.06
C LYS A 33 -10.94 10.16 -12.42
N GLU A 34 -10.71 9.12 -13.21
CA GLU A 34 -9.99 7.92 -12.78
C GLU A 34 -8.50 8.18 -12.57
N LEU A 35 -7.88 9.07 -13.35
CA LEU A 35 -6.49 9.50 -13.13
C LEU A 35 -6.30 10.17 -11.76
N ARG A 36 -7.25 11.02 -11.32
CA ARG A 36 -7.18 11.62 -9.97
C ARG A 36 -7.34 10.58 -8.86
N PHE A 37 -8.14 9.54 -9.10
CA PHE A 37 -8.24 8.42 -8.17
C PHE A 37 -6.92 7.65 -8.10
N MET A 38 -6.30 7.36 -9.26
CA MET A 38 -4.98 6.73 -9.33
C MET A 38 -3.91 7.55 -8.60
N GLU A 39 -3.90 8.88 -8.75
CA GLU A 39 -2.98 9.76 -8.00
C GLU A 39 -3.14 9.61 -6.49
N ALA A 40 -4.38 9.56 -5.99
CA ALA A 40 -4.65 9.34 -4.57
C ALA A 40 -4.20 7.94 -4.10
N VAL A 41 -4.44 6.91 -4.92
CA VAL A 41 -3.98 5.53 -4.64
C VAL A 41 -2.46 5.45 -4.57
N MET A 42 -1.75 6.09 -5.51
CA MET A 42 -0.29 6.13 -5.54
C MET A 42 0.30 6.87 -4.34
N HIS A 43 -0.32 7.99 -3.93
CA HIS A 43 0.09 8.71 -2.73
C HIS A 43 -0.01 7.84 -1.48
N PHE A 44 -1.17 7.19 -1.30
CA PHE A 44 -1.42 6.32 -0.15
C PHE A 44 -0.49 5.10 -0.12
N GLN A 45 -0.20 4.49 -1.28
CA GLN A 45 0.78 3.40 -1.39
C GLN A 45 2.19 3.85 -1.01
N GLY A 46 2.57 5.07 -1.38
CA GLY A 46 3.85 5.67 -0.98
C GLY A 46 3.96 5.87 0.54
N GLU A 47 2.90 6.36 1.19
CA GLU A 47 2.84 6.50 2.65
C GLU A 47 2.95 5.15 3.35
N LEU A 48 2.17 4.15 2.92
CA LEU A 48 2.24 2.79 3.49
C LEU A 48 3.62 2.16 3.35
N THR A 49 4.28 2.34 2.20
CA THR A 49 5.63 1.81 1.98
C THR A 49 6.68 2.52 2.82
N SER A 50 6.52 3.84 3.04
CA SER A 50 7.41 4.63 3.88
C SER A 50 7.30 4.25 5.37
N ASP A 51 6.11 3.83 5.82
CA ASP A 51 5.84 3.48 7.21
C ASP A 51 6.12 1.99 7.52
N ALA A 52 6.26 1.14 6.50
CA ALA A 52 6.58 -0.28 6.65
C ALA A 52 7.84 -0.57 7.51
N PRO A 53 8.97 0.15 7.36
CA PRO A 53 10.16 -0.05 8.22
C PRO A 53 9.92 0.30 9.69
N PHE A 54 8.98 1.21 9.97
CA PHE A 54 8.61 1.55 11.34
C PHE A 54 7.77 0.44 11.98
N ILE A 55 6.86 -0.17 11.22
CA ILE A 55 6.06 -1.31 11.67
C ILE A 55 6.96 -2.51 12.00
N GLU A 56 7.89 -2.83 11.09
CA GLU A 56 8.86 -3.92 11.26
C GLU A 56 9.77 -3.70 12.49
N ALA A 57 10.27 -2.48 12.68
CA ALA A 57 11.11 -2.13 13.83
C ALA A 57 10.38 -2.20 15.19
N VAL A 58 9.08 -1.92 15.22
CA VAL A 58 8.26 -2.06 16.45
C VAL A 58 8.02 -3.52 16.79
N GLU A 59 7.87 -4.39 15.79
CA GLU A 59 7.68 -5.82 16.00
C GLU A 59 8.96 -6.53 16.46
N ASP A 60 10.11 -6.24 15.83
CA ASP A 60 11.42 -6.75 16.22
C ASP A 60 11.79 -6.38 17.67
N ALA A 61 11.38 -5.19 18.13
CA ALA A 61 11.63 -4.74 19.50
C ALA A 61 10.77 -5.45 20.56
N HIS A 62 9.77 -6.24 20.13
CA HIS A 62 8.84 -6.97 21.00
C HIS A 62 9.01 -8.49 20.94
N SER A 63 9.97 -9.01 20.16
CA SER A 63 10.45 -10.41 20.17
C SER A 63 11.57 -10.64 21.18
#